data_AF-A0A6M1SCE6-F1
#
_entry.id   AF-A0A6M1SCE6-F1
#
_cell.length_a   1.000
_cell.length_b   1.000
_cell.length_c   1.000
_cell.angle_alpha   90.00
_cell.angle_beta   90.00
_cell.angle_gamma   90.00
#
_symmetry.space_group_name_H-M   'P 1'
#
loop_
_entity.id
_entity.type
_entity.pdbx_description
1 polymer ?
#
loop_
_entity_poly.entity_id
_entity_poly.type
_entity_poly.pdbx_seq_one_letter_code
_entity_poly.pdbx_strand_id
1 'polypeptide(L)' 'MSTGGSSSQQGFRARRRREVLIFAVLAFGIWPVVAVGTVGGYGFLVWMYQIVYGPPGPHDITPAPVNSGN' A
#
# COMPACT_ATOMS: atom_id res chain seq x y z
N MET A 1 40.66 38.63 0.83
CA MET A 1 39.91 37.53 1.50
C MET A 1 39.04 36.85 0.45
N SER A 2 39.35 35.63 0.02
CA SER A 2 38.46 34.88 -0.89
C SER A 2 38.11 33.53 -0.24
N THR A 3 36.80 33.30 -0.10
CA THR A 3 36.18 32.14 0.54
C THR A 3 36.12 30.96 -0.44
N GLY A 4 37.09 30.06 -0.38
CA GLY A 4 37.23 28.90 -1.28
C GLY A 4 36.80 27.56 -0.67
N GLY A 5 35.64 27.48 -0.01
CA GLY A 5 35.25 26.30 0.82
C GLY A 5 34.08 25.44 0.32
N SER A 6 33.60 25.59 -0.92
CA SER A 6 32.26 25.10 -1.32
C SER A 6 32.22 23.90 -2.29
N SER A 7 33.33 23.44 -2.87
CA SER A 7 33.32 22.36 -3.90
C SER A 7 33.62 20.96 -3.37
N SER A 8 34.48 20.80 -2.36
CA SER A 8 34.88 19.49 -1.81
C SER A 8 33.83 18.86 -0.88
N GLN A 9 33.03 19.67 -0.17
CA GLN A 9 31.95 19.16 0.69
C GLN A 9 30.77 18.57 -0.09
N GLN A 10 30.57 18.98 -1.35
CA GLN A 10 29.44 18.52 -2.16
C GLN A 10 29.55 17.02 -2.50
N GLY A 11 30.75 16.53 -2.81
CA GLY A 11 30.97 15.12 -3.14
C GLY A 11 30.64 14.15 -2.00
N PHE A 12 30.97 14.52 -0.75
CA PHE A 12 30.68 13.69 0.42
C PHE A 12 29.20 13.70 0.79
N ARG A 13 28.55 14.88 0.74
CA ARG A 13 27.10 15.01 1.00
C ARG A 13 26.26 14.28 -0.06
N ALA A 14 26.69 14.32 -1.33
CA ALA A 14 26.02 13.60 -2.42
C ALA A 14 26.06 12.08 -2.24
N ARG A 15 27.20 11.52 -1.78
CA ARG A 15 27.33 10.08 -1.54
C ARG A 15 26.46 9.60 -0.38
N ARG A 16 26.43 10.32 0.74
CA ARG A 16 25.56 10.01 1.89
C ARG A 16 24.08 10.07 1.53
N ARG A 17 23.66 11.06 0.74
CA ARG A 17 22.28 11.17 0.24
C ARG A 17 21.88 9.97 -0.63
N ARG A 18 22.77 9.52 -1.51
CA ARG A 18 22.53 8.36 -2.37
C ARG A 18 22.38 7.06 -1.59
N GLU A 19 23.20 6.83 -0.58
CA GLU A 19 23.07 5.67 0.31
C GLU A 19 21.74 5.67 1.04
N VAL A 20 21.34 6.79 1.65
CA VAL A 20 20.05 6.92 2.34
C VAL A 20 18.87 6.70 1.39
N LEU A 21 18.94 7.21 0.15
CA LEU A 21 17.91 6.96 -0.86
C LEU A 21 17.82 5.47 -1.23
N ILE A 22 18.95 4.78 -1.39
CA ILE A 22 18.97 3.33 -1.66
C ILE A 22 18.38 2.57 -0.47
N PHE A 23 18.79 2.89 0.77
CA PHE A 23 18.22 2.28 1.96
C PHE A 23 16.72 2.55 2.10
N ALA A 24 16.27 3.77 1.81
CA ALA A 24 14.86 4.13 1.84
C ALA A 24 14.09 3.33 0.78
N VAL A 25 14.61 3.21 -0.45
CA VAL A 25 13.98 2.41 -1.52
C VAL A 25 13.99 0.92 -1.20
N LEU A 26 15.03 0.38 -0.57
CA LEU A 26 15.00 -1.01 -0.11
C LEU A 26 13.97 -1.20 1.01
N ALA A 27 13.96 -0.33 2.03
CA ALA A 27 13.08 -0.45 3.19
C ALA A 27 11.61 -0.18 2.84
N PHE A 28 11.33 0.96 2.19
CA PHE A 28 10.02 1.31 1.62
C PHE A 28 9.72 0.60 0.30
N GLY A 29 10.61 -0.25 -0.21
CA GLY A 29 10.28 -1.15 -1.31
C GLY A 29 9.70 -2.44 -0.72
N ILE A 30 10.47 -3.09 0.15
CA ILE A 30 10.14 -4.40 0.68
C ILE A 30 8.87 -4.35 1.54
N TRP A 31 8.77 -3.42 2.50
CA TRP A 31 7.63 -3.37 3.41
C TRP A 31 6.28 -3.14 2.73
N PRO A 32 6.11 -2.12 1.86
CA PRO A 32 4.83 -1.92 1.20
C PRO A 32 4.57 -2.94 0.09
N VAL A 33 5.59 -3.51 -0.57
CA VAL A 33 5.37 -4.64 -1.48
C VAL A 33 4.81 -5.83 -0.71
N VAL A 34 5.32 -6.13 0.49
CA VAL A 34 4.76 -7.15 1.38
C VAL A 34 3.34 -6.77 1.81
N ALA A 35 3.09 -5.52 2.24
CA ALA A 35 1.76 -5.09 2.66
C ALA A 35 0.72 -5.19 1.53
N VAL A 36 1.05 -4.70 0.33
CA VAL A 36 0.17 -4.77 -0.86
C VAL A 36 0.02 -6.21 -1.34
N GLY A 37 1.09 -6.99 -1.35
CA GLY A 37 1.05 -8.40 -1.72
C GLY A 37 0.18 -9.22 -0.75
N THR A 38 0.31 -8.99 0.55
CA THR A 38 -0.52 -9.66 1.57
C THR A 38 -1.97 -9.19 1.48
N VAL A 39 -2.27 -7.90 1.51
CA VAL A 39 -3.66 -7.39 1.48
C VAL A 39 -4.35 -7.70 0.15
N GLY A 40 -3.68 -7.43 -0.97
CA GLY A 40 -4.18 -7.72 -2.30
C GLY A 40 -4.30 -9.22 -2.54
N GLY A 41 -3.31 -10.00 -2.13
CA GLY A 41 -3.33 -11.46 -2.20
C GLY A 41 -4.46 -12.06 -1.37
N TYR A 42 -4.65 -11.62 -0.12
CA TYR A 42 -5.72 -12.12 0.76
C TYR A 42 -7.10 -11.72 0.24
N GLY A 43 -7.29 -10.47 -0.19
CA GLY A 43 -8.55 -10.01 -0.78
C GLY A 43 -8.89 -10.76 -2.08
N PHE A 44 -7.90 -10.99 -2.93
CA PHE A 44 -8.05 -11.80 -4.13
C PHE A 44 -8.36 -13.26 -3.81
N LEU A 45 -7.71 -13.84 -2.80
CA LEU A 45 -7.96 -15.21 -2.35
C LEU A 45 -9.41 -15.36 -1.86
N VAL A 46 -9.88 -14.41 -1.05
CA VAL A 46 -11.26 -14.37 -0.56
C VAL A 46 -12.25 -14.20 -1.71
N TRP A 47 -11.95 -13.34 -2.68
CA TRP A 47 -12.78 -13.17 -3.88
C TRP A 47 -12.82 -14.43 -4.75
N MET A 48 -11.69 -15.11 -4.96
CA MET A 48 -11.64 -16.38 -5.66
C MET A 48 -12.36 -17.48 -4.88
N TYR A 49 -12.22 -17.50 -3.56
CA TYR A 49 -12.94 -18.41 -2.69
C TYR A 49 -14.45 -18.21 -2.84
N GLN A 50 -14.92 -16.96 -2.90
CA GLN A 50 -16.31 -16.66 -3.23
C GLN A 50 -16.72 -17.16 -4.62
N ILE A 51 -15.88 -17.05 -5.64
CA ILE A 51 -16.23 -17.59 -6.97
C ILE A 51 -16.32 -19.12 -6.98
N VAL A 52 -15.45 -19.80 -6.23
CA VAL A 52 -15.40 -21.27 -6.15
C VAL A 52 -16.52 -21.84 -5.28
N TYR A 53 -16.83 -21.22 -4.15
CA TYR A 53 -17.81 -21.70 -3.16
C TYR A 53 -19.19 -21.02 -3.25
N GLY A 54 -19.36 -20.09 -4.18
CA GLY A 54 -20.61 -19.35 -4.43
C GLY A 54 -20.52 -17.87 -4.00
N PRO A 55 -21.06 -16.95 -4.80
CA PRO A 55 -20.93 -15.51 -4.58
C PRO A 55 -21.46 -15.09 -3.20
N PRO A 56 -20.84 -14.09 -2.53
CA PRO A 56 -21.32 -13.59 -1.25
C PRO A 56 -22.71 -13.02 -1.49
N GLY A 57 -23.71 -13.61 -0.85
CA GLY A 57 -25.11 -13.37 -1.16
C GLY A 57 -25.51 -11.90 -1.08
N PRO A 58 -26.42 -11.43 -1.96
CA PRO A 58 -27.20 -10.22 -1.70
C PRO A 58 -27.85 -10.35 -0.33
N HIS A 59 -27.60 -9.39 0.56
CA HIS A 59 -28.34 -9.27 1.81
C HIS A 59 -29.83 -9.28 1.48
N ASP A 60 -30.60 -10.07 2.20
CA ASP A 60 -32.04 -10.21 2.02
C ASP A 60 -32.71 -8.82 2.07
N ILE A 61 -32.92 -8.21 0.89
CA ILE A 61 -33.91 -7.16 0.72
C ILE A 61 -35.27 -7.84 0.78
N THR A 62 -35.64 -8.40 1.94
CA THR A 62 -37.05 -8.59 2.25
C THR A 62 -37.62 -7.18 2.37
N PRO A 63 -38.41 -6.70 1.41
CA PRO A 63 -39.06 -5.40 1.57
C PRO A 63 -39.91 -5.52 2.83
N ALA A 64 -39.81 -4.55 3.75
CA ALA A 64 -40.66 -4.52 4.93
C ALA A 64 -42.13 -4.71 4.47
N PRO A 65 -42.91 -5.60 5.13
CA PRO A 65 -44.30 -5.83 4.76
C PRO A 65 -45.05 -4.49 4.68
N VAL A 66 -45.72 -4.28 3.55
CA VAL A 66 -46.38 -3.01 3.13
C VAL A 66 -47.53 -2.55 4.05
N ASN A 67 -47.77 -3.22 5.17
CA ASN A 67 -48.91 -3.05 6.07
C ASN A 67 -48.50 -2.65 7.51
N SER A 68 -47.41 -1.89 7.62
CA SER A 68 -47.14 -1.02 8.76
C SER A 68 -47.97 0.27 8.62
N GLY A 69 -49.25 0.29 9.02
CA GLY A 69 -50.02 1.53 8.92
C GLY A 69 -51.53 1.46 9.13
N ASN A 70 -52.01 0.95 10.27
CA ASN A 70 -53.14 1.44 11.09
C ASN A 70 -53.52 0.41 12.16
#